data_AF-A0A957R4U1-F1
#
_entry.id   AF-A0A957R4U1-F1
#
_cell.length_a   1.000
_cell.length_b   1.000
_cell.length_c   1.000
_cell.angle_alpha   90.00
_cell.angle_beta   90.00
_cell.angle_gamma   90.00
#
_symmetry.space_group_name_H-M   'P 1'
#
loop_
_entity.id
_entity.type
_entity.pdbx_description
1 polymer ?
#
loop_
_entity_poly.entity_id
_entity_poly.type
_entity_poly.pdbx_seq_one_letter_code
_entity_poly.pdbx_strand_id
1 'polypeptide(L)'
;MTSEEMTTPEPTNTAEQYFDEKKGQFINKYTKRNKLRNSFYNQELMALQEELVKLQFWVKENGLRVVIVFEGRDAAGKGGVIKRIIERTNPRVVRVVALGIPTEREKTQWYFQRWVAHLPAAGEIVLF
;
A
#
# COMPACT_ATOMS: atom_id res chain seq x y z
N MET A 1 46.72 -10.29 29.02
CA MET A 1 46.20 -10.64 27.68
C MET A 1 44.75 -10.21 27.64
N THR A 2 44.53 -9.02 27.12
CA THR A 2 43.23 -8.37 26.95
C THR A 2 42.53 -9.02 25.76
N SER A 3 41.39 -9.66 25.99
CA SER A 3 40.48 -10.08 24.93
C SER A 3 39.77 -8.85 24.40
N GLU A 4 40.19 -8.39 23.23
CA GLU A 4 39.57 -7.30 22.47
C GLU A 4 38.09 -7.57 22.23
N GLU A 5 37.29 -6.53 22.47
CA GLU A 5 35.87 -6.46 22.13
C GLU A 5 35.66 -6.74 20.64
N MET A 6 34.84 -7.74 20.35
CA MET A 6 34.29 -7.97 19.02
C MET A 6 33.25 -6.87 18.74
N THR A 7 33.73 -5.71 18.29
CA THR A 7 32.90 -4.61 17.83
C THR A 7 32.14 -5.06 16.58
N THR A 8 30.84 -5.21 16.71
CA THR A 8 29.97 -5.33 15.54
C THR A 8 30.10 -4.05 14.71
N PRO A 9 30.30 -4.12 13.39
CA PRO A 9 30.45 -2.92 12.59
C PRO A 9 29.20 -2.04 12.70
N GLU A 10 29.38 -0.76 13.00
CA GLU A 10 28.29 0.22 12.97
C GLU A 10 27.77 0.32 11.52
N PRO A 11 26.46 0.16 11.27
CA PRO A 11 25.91 0.46 9.96
C PRO A 11 25.88 1.98 9.77
N THR A 12 26.94 2.53 9.19
CA THR A 12 27.07 3.87 8.62
C THR A 12 26.29 3.97 7.29
N ASN A 13 25.01 3.59 7.29
CA ASN A 13 24.14 3.81 6.13
C ASN A 13 23.01 4.77 6.49
N THR A 14 23.20 6.05 6.16
CA THR A 14 22.22 7.13 6.36
C THR A 14 20.86 6.81 5.72
N ALA A 15 20.83 5.99 4.65
CA ALA A 15 19.59 5.58 3.99
C ALA A 15 18.69 4.69 4.86
N GLU A 16 19.24 4.03 5.88
CA GLU A 16 18.50 3.17 6.80
C GLU A 16 18.05 3.90 8.07
N GLN A 17 18.36 5.17 8.21
CA GLN A 17 17.96 5.98 9.36
C GLN A 17 16.83 6.93 8.98
N TYR A 18 15.99 7.28 9.95
CA TYR A 18 14.95 8.30 9.82
C TYR A 18 14.93 9.15 11.09
N PHE A 19 14.48 10.40 10.98
CA PHE A 19 14.31 11.27 12.14
C PHE A 19 13.00 10.92 12.85
N ASP A 20 13.08 10.43 14.07
CA ASP A 20 11.91 10.15 14.89
C ASP A 20 11.53 11.40 15.68
N GLU A 21 10.48 12.10 15.23
CA GLU A 21 10.03 13.37 15.83
C GLU A 21 9.73 13.24 17.32
N LYS A 22 9.23 12.08 17.79
CA LYS A 22 8.89 11.88 19.19
C LYS A 22 10.12 11.72 20.08
N LYS A 23 11.23 11.24 19.51
CA LYS A 23 12.49 11.03 20.22
C LYS A 23 13.52 12.13 19.93
N GLY A 24 13.26 13.00 18.96
CA GLY A 24 14.14 14.10 18.58
C GLY A 24 15.51 13.65 18.05
N GLN A 25 15.60 12.45 17.49
CA GLN A 25 16.88 11.88 17.04
C GLN A 25 16.71 10.96 15.84
N PHE A 26 17.82 10.73 15.12
CA PHE A 26 17.87 9.74 14.05
C PHE A 26 17.92 8.32 14.63
N ILE A 27 17.12 7.42 14.05
CA ILE A 27 17.01 6.03 14.48
C ILE A 27 16.98 5.14 13.25
N ASN A 28 17.57 3.94 13.34
CA ASN A 28 17.46 2.95 12.27
C ASN A 28 15.98 2.53 12.06
N LYS A 29 15.54 2.52 10.80
CA LYS A 29 14.19 2.15 10.32
C LYS A 29 13.79 0.74 10.75
N TYR A 30 14.76 -0.15 10.91
CA TYR A 30 14.57 -1.53 11.31
C TYR A 30 14.88 -1.74 12.80
N THR A 31 14.17 -2.69 13.39
CA THR A 31 14.46 -3.23 14.71
C THR A 31 15.62 -4.23 14.64
N LYS A 32 16.17 -4.63 15.79
CA LYS A 32 17.20 -5.70 15.86
C LYS A 32 16.75 -7.03 15.21
N ARG A 33 15.44 -7.25 15.04
CA ARG A 33 14.86 -8.43 14.37
C ARG A 33 14.57 -8.20 12.87
N ASN A 34 15.18 -7.17 12.28
CA ASN A 34 14.98 -6.75 10.89
C ASN A 34 13.50 -6.46 10.51
N LYS A 35 12.68 -6.06 11.48
CA LYS A 35 11.30 -5.60 11.22
C LYS A 35 11.26 -4.08 11.15
N LEU A 36 10.49 -3.53 10.22
CA LEU A 36 10.25 -2.10 10.11
C LEU A 36 9.63 -1.58 11.42
N ARG A 37 10.15 -0.45 11.92
CA ARG A 37 9.61 0.20 13.12
C ARG A 37 8.27 0.84 12.82
N ASN A 38 7.33 0.69 13.75
CA ASN A 38 5.98 1.27 13.62
C ASN A 38 5.98 2.80 13.52
N SER A 39 6.91 3.47 14.20
CA SER A 39 7.07 4.92 14.14
C SER A 39 7.40 5.39 12.72
N PHE A 40 8.42 4.81 12.10
CA PHE A 40 8.77 5.07 10.70
C PHE A 40 7.64 4.69 9.75
N TYR A 41 7.10 3.47 9.89
CA TYR A 41 6.00 2.98 9.06
C TYR A 41 4.81 3.95 9.05
N ASN A 42 4.37 4.42 10.22
CA ASN A 42 3.22 5.30 10.32
C ASN A 42 3.51 6.70 9.75
N GLN A 43 4.73 7.21 9.91
CA GLN A 43 5.16 8.49 9.33
C GLN A 43 5.11 8.43 7.79
N GLU A 44 5.74 7.41 7.20
CA GLU A 44 5.73 7.20 5.75
C GLU A 44 4.34 6.89 5.22
N LEU A 45 3.55 6.09 5.94
CA LEU A 45 2.18 5.78 5.56
C LEU A 45 1.34 7.05 5.45
N MET A 46 1.46 7.98 6.40
CA MET A 46 0.73 9.25 6.34
C MET A 46 1.17 10.11 5.16
N ALA A 47 2.48 10.23 4.92
CA ALA A 47 3.01 10.97 3.78
C ALA A 47 2.53 10.39 2.44
N LEU A 48 2.60 9.07 2.26
CA LEU A 48 2.13 8.38 1.06
C LEU A 48 0.60 8.50 0.89
N GLN A 49 -0.16 8.46 1.98
CA GLN A 49 -1.60 8.67 1.92
C GLN A 49 -1.97 10.09 1.50
N GLU A 50 -1.18 11.11 1.84
CA GLU A 50 -1.36 12.47 1.33
C GLU A 50 -1.14 12.53 -0.19
N GLU A 51 -0.08 11.88 -0.68
CA GLU A 51 0.17 11.79 -2.12
C GLU A 51 -0.92 11.01 -2.86
N LEU A 52 -1.47 9.95 -2.25
CA LEU A 52 -2.65 9.25 -2.79
C LEU A 52 -3.87 10.17 -2.91
N VAL A 53 -4.03 11.10 -1.96
CA VAL A 53 -5.11 12.10 -2.04
C VAL A 53 -4.89 13.03 -3.23
N LYS A 54 -3.67 13.51 -3.46
CA LYS A 54 -3.35 14.33 -4.64
C LYS A 54 -3.57 13.57 -5.94
N LEU A 55 -3.16 12.30 -5.98
CA LEU A 55 -3.33 11.41 -7.14
C LEU A 55 -4.80 11.21 -7.51
N GLN A 56 -5.69 10.94 -6.55
CA GLN A 56 -7.11 10.74 -6.86
C GLN A 56 -7.77 12.00 -7.44
N PHE A 57 -7.39 13.20 -6.96
CA PHE A 57 -7.89 14.46 -7.51
C PHE A 57 -7.40 14.64 -8.94
N TRP A 58 -6.12 14.40 -9.18
CA TRP A 58 -5.54 14.48 -10.52
C TRP A 58 -6.19 13.50 -11.51
N VAL A 59 -6.42 12.24 -11.10
CA VAL A 59 -7.14 11.24 -11.92
C VAL A 59 -8.54 11.73 -12.28
N LYS A 60 -9.26 12.31 -11.30
CA LYS A 60 -10.61 12.83 -11.51
C LYS A 60 -10.61 14.03 -12.47
N GLU A 61 -9.74 15.00 -12.26
CA GLU A 61 -9.64 16.22 -13.08
C GLU A 61 -9.30 15.91 -14.54
N ASN A 62 -8.43 14.92 -14.76
CA ASN A 62 -8.00 14.52 -16.10
C ASN A 62 -8.91 13.44 -16.74
N GLY A 63 -9.95 13.00 -16.03
CA GLY A 63 -10.87 11.96 -16.53
C GLY A 63 -10.21 10.60 -16.79
N LEU A 64 -9.12 10.29 -16.08
CA LEU A 64 -8.37 9.05 -16.29
C LEU A 64 -9.13 7.84 -15.75
N ARG A 65 -8.89 6.68 -16.36
CA ARG A 65 -9.51 5.40 -15.99
C ARG A 65 -8.43 4.47 -15.46
N VAL A 66 -8.40 4.24 -14.15
CA VAL A 66 -7.31 3.51 -13.51
C VAL A 66 -7.81 2.19 -12.92
N VAL A 67 -7.13 1.11 -13.28
CA VAL A 67 -7.33 -0.22 -12.70
C VAL A 67 -6.07 -0.64 -11.97
N ILE A 68 -6.21 -1.12 -10.74
CA ILE A 68 -5.14 -1.70 -9.93
C ILE A 68 -5.54 -3.12 -9.59
N VAL A 69 -4.72 -4.11 -9.95
CA VAL A 69 -5.00 -5.53 -9.74
C VAL A 69 -4.09 -6.09 -8.66
N PHE A 70 -4.68 -6.67 -7.61
CA PHE A 70 -3.98 -7.28 -6.48
C PHE A 70 -4.02 -8.81 -6.58
N GLU A 71 -2.97 -9.38 -7.16
CA GLU A 71 -2.76 -10.83 -7.21
C GLU A 71 -1.80 -11.34 -6.13
N GLY A 72 -1.92 -12.62 -5.78
CA GLY A 72 -0.99 -13.27 -4.85
C GLY A 72 -1.62 -14.43 -4.10
N ARG A 73 -0.82 -15.17 -3.31
CA ARG A 73 -1.30 -16.30 -2.51
C ARG A 73 -2.26 -15.87 -1.40
N ASP A 74 -2.98 -16.84 -0.87
CA ASP A 74 -3.78 -16.65 0.34
C ASP A 74 -2.90 -16.19 1.50
N ALA A 75 -3.44 -15.29 2.32
CA ALA A 75 -2.74 -14.65 3.44
C ALA A 75 -1.47 -13.84 3.10
N ALA A 76 -1.22 -13.50 1.83
CA ALA A 76 -0.09 -12.66 1.42
C ALA A 76 -0.16 -11.18 1.87
N GLY A 77 -1.29 -10.75 2.45
CA GLY A 77 -1.46 -9.39 2.98
C GLY A 77 -2.15 -8.39 2.02
N LYS A 78 -2.68 -8.85 0.89
CA LYS A 78 -3.36 -8.02 -0.13
C LYS A 78 -4.44 -7.10 0.47
N GLY A 79 -5.34 -7.67 1.29
CA GLY A 79 -6.41 -6.91 1.95
C GLY A 79 -5.88 -5.83 2.91
N GLY A 80 -4.73 -6.05 3.53
CA GLY A 80 -4.07 -5.03 4.36
C GLY A 80 -3.58 -3.85 3.54
N VAL A 81 -2.97 -4.11 2.37
CA VAL A 81 -2.53 -3.08 1.44
C VAL A 81 -3.72 -2.28 0.89
N ILE A 82 -4.76 -2.96 0.40
CA ILE A 82 -5.99 -2.32 -0.09
C ILE A 82 -6.58 -1.43 1.00
N LYS A 83 -6.68 -1.92 2.24
CA LYS A 83 -7.19 -1.15 3.38
C LYS A 83 -6.40 0.15 3.58
N ARG A 84 -5.07 0.12 3.48
CA ARG A 84 -4.22 1.32 3.65
C ARG A 84 -4.37 2.31 2.51
N ILE A 85 -4.59 1.84 1.29
CA ILE A 85 -4.84 2.72 0.14
C ILE A 85 -6.17 3.45 0.33
N ILE A 86 -7.24 2.72 0.67
CA ILE A 86 -8.58 3.33 0.69
C ILE A 86 -8.84 4.22 1.91
N GLU A 87 -8.08 4.04 3.01
CA GLU A 87 -8.27 4.68 4.32
C GLU A 87 -8.41 6.21 4.26
N ARG A 88 -7.74 6.89 3.32
CA ARG A 88 -7.82 8.35 3.15
C ARG A 88 -8.35 8.81 1.80
N THR A 89 -8.84 7.89 0.96
CA THR A 89 -9.36 8.23 -0.37
C THR A 89 -10.87 8.51 -0.36
N ASN A 90 -11.37 9.23 -1.37
CA ASN A 90 -12.79 9.45 -1.53
C ASN A 90 -13.43 8.20 -2.17
N PRO A 91 -14.39 7.53 -1.52
CA PRO A 91 -15.00 6.29 -2.03
C PRO A 91 -15.79 6.48 -3.34
N ARG A 92 -16.08 7.72 -3.74
CA ARG A 92 -16.69 8.03 -5.04
C ARG A 92 -15.70 8.05 -6.20
N VAL A 93 -14.40 8.15 -5.90
CA VAL A 93 -13.32 8.18 -6.88
C VAL A 93 -12.56 6.86 -6.86
N VAL A 94 -12.30 6.34 -5.66
CA VAL A 94 -11.55 5.10 -5.45
C VAL A 94 -12.48 4.05 -4.85
N ARG A 95 -12.71 2.94 -5.56
CA ARG A 95 -13.56 1.84 -5.08
C ARG A 95 -12.86 0.50 -5.19
N VAL A 96 -13.27 -0.42 -4.33
CA VAL A 96 -12.76 -1.80 -4.27
C VAL A 96 -13.81 -2.75 -4.85
N VAL A 97 -13.36 -3.70 -5.66
CA VAL A 97 -14.20 -4.74 -6.25
C VAL A 97 -13.62 -6.09 -5.84
N ALA A 98 -14.28 -6.76 -4.90
CA ALA A 98 -13.95 -8.13 -4.51
C ALA A 98 -14.99 -9.08 -5.11
N LEU A 99 -14.68 -9.68 -6.26
CA LEU A 99 -15.57 -10.66 -6.88
C LEU A 99 -15.48 -11.99 -6.13
N GLY A 100 -16.64 -12.49 -5.68
CA GLY A 100 -16.77 -13.82 -5.10
C GLY A 100 -16.81 -14.93 -6.16
N ILE A 101 -17.09 -16.15 -5.69
CA ILE A 101 -17.36 -17.30 -6.55
C ILE A 101 -18.45 -16.92 -7.57
N PRO A 102 -18.26 -17.21 -8.88
CA PRO A 102 -19.27 -16.89 -9.88
C PRO A 102 -20.57 -17.65 -9.64
N THR A 103 -21.69 -16.96 -9.79
CA THR A 103 -23.04 -17.53 -9.76
C THR A 103 -23.28 -18.48 -10.94
N GLU A 104 -24.30 -19.33 -10.86
CA GLU A 104 -24.67 -20.26 -11.95
C GLU A 104 -24.92 -19.53 -13.28
N ARG A 105 -25.46 -18.31 -13.23
CA ARG A 105 -25.62 -17.48 -14.42
C ARG A 105 -24.28 -16.96 -14.95
N GLU A 106 -23.40 -16.46 -14.09
CA GLU A 106 -22.07 -15.96 -14.52
C GLU A 106 -21.19 -17.07 -15.10
N LYS A 107 -21.35 -18.32 -14.63
CA LYS A 107 -20.64 -19.49 -15.19
C LYS A 107 -21.02 -19.82 -16.63
N THR A 108 -22.24 -19.46 -17.06
CA THR A 108 -22.73 -19.66 -18.43
C THR A 108 -22.54 -18.43 -19.32
N GLN A 109 -22.08 -17.32 -18.74
CA GLN A 109 -21.72 -16.10 -19.45
C GLN A 109 -20.27 -16.14 -19.93
N TRP A 110 -19.91 -15.18 -20.79
CA TRP A 110 -18.52 -14.98 -21.14
C TRP A 110 -17.71 -14.56 -19.91
N TYR A 111 -16.55 -15.18 -19.69
CA TYR A 111 -15.75 -15.01 -18.47
C TYR A 111 -15.51 -13.53 -18.07
N PHE A 112 -15.19 -12.67 -19.04
CA PHE A 112 -14.91 -11.25 -18.77
C PHE A 112 -16.15 -10.39 -18.52
N GLN A 113 -17.35 -10.90 -18.82
CA GLN A 113 -18.58 -10.13 -18.70
C GLN A 113 -18.81 -9.62 -17.28
N ARG A 114 -18.50 -10.42 -16.25
CA ARG A 114 -18.60 -10.02 -14.85
C ARG A 114 -17.57 -8.95 -14.44
N TRP A 115 -16.40 -8.91 -15.09
CA TRP A 115 -15.33 -7.96 -14.80
C TRP A 115 -15.57 -6.60 -15.46
N VAL A 116 -16.02 -6.62 -16.73
CA VAL A 116 -16.24 -5.41 -17.54
C VAL A 116 -17.25 -4.47 -16.89
N ALA A 117 -18.28 -5.01 -16.22
CA ALA A 117 -19.26 -4.23 -15.47
C ALA A 117 -18.66 -3.39 -14.33
N HIS A 118 -17.45 -3.71 -13.89
CA HIS A 118 -16.76 -3.07 -12.78
C HIS A 118 -15.57 -2.20 -13.21
N LEU A 119 -15.28 -2.08 -14.50
CA LEU A 119 -14.21 -1.21 -14.98
C LEU A 119 -14.49 0.27 -14.65
N PRO A 120 -13.43 1.09 -14.45
CA PRO A 120 -13.57 2.50 -14.12
C PRO A 120 -14.26 3.29 -15.25
N ALA A 121 -15.17 4.17 -14.85
CA ALA A 121 -15.55 5.32 -15.68
C ALA A 121 -14.46 6.42 -15.63
N ALA A 122 -14.63 7.47 -16.44
CA ALA A 122 -13.69 8.59 -16.45
C ALA A 122 -13.57 9.22 -15.06
N GLY A 123 -12.33 9.35 -14.58
CA GLY A 123 -12.02 9.88 -13.26
C GLY A 123 -12.14 8.88 -12.11
N GLU A 124 -12.29 7.59 -12.40
CA GLU A 124 -12.37 6.53 -11.37
C GLU A 124 -11.09 5.70 -11.27
N ILE A 125 -10.82 5.24 -10.05
CA ILE A 125 -9.80 4.26 -9.71
C ILE A 125 -10.51 3.03 -9.13
N VAL A 126 -10.22 1.85 -9.69
CA VAL A 126 -10.79 0.58 -9.24
C VAL A 126 -9.69 -0.36 -8.80
N LEU A 127 -9.80 -0.85 -7.57
CA LEU A 127 -8.92 -1.86 -7.01
C LEU A 127 -9.63 -3.21 -7.09
N PHE A 128 -9.02 -4.19 -7.77
CA PHE A 128 -9.44 -5.58 -7.84
C PHE A 128 -8.58 -6.45 -6.94
#